data_AF-A0A7S2QV55-F1
#
_entry.id   AF-A0A7S2QV55-F1
#
_cell.length_a   1.000
_cell.length_b   1.000
_cell.length_c   1.000
_cell.angle_alpha   90.00
_cell.angle_beta   90.00
_cell.angle_gamma   90.00
#
_symmetry.space_group_name_H-M   'P 1'
#
loop_
_entity.id
_entity.type
_entity.pdbx_description
1 polymer ?
#
loop_
_entity_poly.entity_id
_entity_poly.type
_entity_poly.pdbx_seq_one_letter_code
_entity_poly.pdbx_strand_id
1 'polypeptide(L)'
;MSFVSPKPTTSGLPDTPVTPPCPRILFDDTLHASPRDCLREKVVLSLNKNSSVATTDHISGGRIFLKLSDDIIVQVMSSLRAYDLGALQQTCKAFADPALANRVVKYVSAGVYPESLTAGFTTAQVSGIVSTGERLLNFKNMRDMEMLVVARVLSRPEPAEGFWVSKAWCKSALKWLEATTKTPKKNLSKRKGRIRDRRLSDALPPWPNINVDIMCEHGSLVTSSKPGAKRKVIDKKAWRVLRKLYPDSSSIPTSNGECVHCQFERLEGKRRKEKALEEGRAERKKVLAVGLVRDVYRRSKGVPEGAIRSSAAASPSTSSTRSFTSTTGVPLCSPCSSTPTSVVDLETQFSNFRINKVAGGKPTPFSPPKKLKSPVQITSWPTLEQAAKKSHVFPFSTPTQQVIGASIKKPVTAPVPLCLTPPTNLPPPPVLKMASVAPPAPVAPAPLVDGSYKILPRKFLHSWRHYIKAGGAKACLSDSPSMLCEAHGHVVVPKHLKDYLMGNTENLFGERGAEAQLDRENDCVVEVLTEREYEAFCDKFPETRRMVGYAVGFEIRGGRVEWAGGICGNCEGGEFGKTEGRVGNRLRESMSRISYREEEVVM
;
A
#
# COMPACT_ATOMS: atom_id res chain seq x y z
N MET A 1 -52.43 13.02 -26.58
CA MET A 1 -51.80 12.13 -27.57
C MET A 1 -51.73 10.74 -26.98
N SER A 2 -52.71 9.92 -27.33
CA SER A 2 -52.97 8.60 -26.77
C SER A 2 -52.20 7.56 -27.58
N PHE A 3 -51.29 6.82 -26.94
CA PHE A 3 -50.61 5.69 -27.58
C PHE A 3 -51.34 4.38 -27.24
N VAL A 4 -51.97 3.83 -28.29
CA VAL A 4 -52.65 2.55 -28.33
C VAL A 4 -51.60 1.43 -28.47
N SER A 5 -51.66 0.42 -27.60
CA SER A 5 -50.87 -0.81 -27.73
C SER A 5 -51.51 -1.78 -28.74
N PRO A 6 -50.74 -2.47 -29.60
CA PRO A 6 -51.29 -3.48 -30.49
C PRO A 6 -51.35 -4.86 -29.81
N LYS A 7 -52.47 -5.57 -30.07
CA LYS A 7 -52.69 -7.00 -29.80
C LYS A 7 -51.71 -7.87 -30.62
N PRO A 8 -51.28 -9.03 -30.11
CA PRO A 8 -50.61 -10.04 -30.94
C PRO A 8 -51.61 -10.95 -31.65
N THR A 9 -51.32 -11.17 -32.94
CA THR A 9 -52.01 -12.01 -33.90
C THR A 9 -51.73 -13.49 -33.65
N THR A 10 -52.79 -14.28 -33.66
CA THR A 10 -52.79 -15.75 -33.60
C THR A 10 -52.55 -16.30 -35.00
N SER A 11 -51.52 -17.13 -35.20
CA SER A 11 -51.34 -17.92 -36.43
C SER A 11 -51.15 -19.40 -36.06
N GLY A 12 -51.95 -20.24 -36.72
CA GLY A 12 -52.09 -21.67 -36.44
C GLY A 12 -50.93 -22.52 -36.93
N LEU A 13 -50.76 -23.65 -36.24
CA LEU A 13 -49.94 -24.79 -36.63
C LEU A 13 -50.85 -25.90 -37.19
N PRO A 14 -50.38 -26.71 -38.17
CA PRO A 14 -51.10 -27.88 -38.66
C PRO A 14 -50.89 -29.11 -37.76
N ASP A 15 -51.94 -29.92 -37.70
CA ASP A 15 -52.04 -31.18 -36.97
C ASP A 15 -50.98 -32.21 -37.36
N THR A 16 -50.36 -32.82 -36.34
CA THR A 16 -49.54 -34.04 -36.47
C THR A 16 -50.04 -35.11 -35.51
N PRO A 17 -49.94 -36.40 -35.89
CA PRO A 17 -50.70 -37.49 -35.29
C PRO A 17 -50.22 -37.87 -33.88
N VAL A 18 -51.23 -38.11 -33.02
CA VAL A 18 -51.13 -38.54 -31.62
C VAL A 18 -50.34 -39.85 -31.50
N THR A 19 -49.20 -39.78 -30.81
CA THR A 19 -48.46 -40.95 -30.29
C THR A 19 -48.72 -41.04 -28.78
N PRO A 20 -48.95 -42.23 -28.21
CA PRO A 20 -49.32 -42.37 -26.79
C PRO A 20 -48.17 -41.95 -25.85
N PRO A 21 -48.50 -41.43 -24.65
CA PRO A 21 -47.49 -40.88 -23.74
C PRO A 21 -46.68 -41.99 -23.05
N CYS A 22 -45.36 -41.96 -23.25
CA CYS A 22 -44.41 -42.59 -22.33
C CYS A 22 -44.45 -41.87 -20.97
N PRO A 23 -44.38 -42.59 -19.83
CA PRO A 23 -44.44 -41.98 -18.52
C PRO A 23 -43.20 -41.11 -18.27
N ARG A 24 -43.39 -39.79 -18.31
CA ARG A 24 -42.42 -38.80 -17.84
C ARG A 24 -42.41 -38.83 -16.32
N ILE A 25 -41.34 -39.40 -15.76
CA ILE A 25 -40.98 -39.18 -14.35
C ILE A 25 -40.56 -37.71 -14.21
N LEU A 26 -41.46 -36.89 -13.67
CA LEU A 26 -41.16 -35.57 -13.15
C LEU A 26 -40.19 -35.76 -11.96
N PHE A 27 -38.92 -35.40 -12.16
CA PHE A 27 -38.00 -35.19 -11.04
C PHE A 27 -38.29 -33.82 -10.44
N ASP A 28 -38.92 -33.82 -9.28
CA ASP A 28 -39.11 -32.65 -8.44
C ASP A 28 -37.73 -32.16 -7.93
N ASP A 29 -37.49 -30.85 -8.02
CA ASP A 29 -36.19 -30.19 -7.84
C ASP A 29 -35.96 -29.77 -6.36
N THR A 30 -36.61 -30.46 -5.41
CA THR A 30 -36.37 -30.28 -3.98
C THR A 30 -35.03 -30.89 -3.55
N LEU A 31 -34.28 -30.11 -2.75
CA LEU A 31 -32.99 -30.42 -2.14
C LEU A 31 -32.97 -31.80 -1.45
N HIS A 32 -32.72 -32.88 -2.20
CA HIS A 32 -32.39 -34.16 -1.59
C HIS A 32 -30.98 -34.09 -1.01
N ALA A 33 -30.86 -34.59 0.23
CA ALA A 33 -29.61 -34.85 0.92
C ALA A 33 -28.60 -35.55 -0.02
N SER A 34 -27.32 -35.22 0.09
CA SER A 34 -26.30 -35.84 -0.76
C SER A 34 -26.41 -37.38 -0.66
N PRO A 35 -26.13 -38.15 -1.72
CA PRO A 35 -26.04 -39.60 -1.61
C PRO A 35 -25.15 -40.04 -0.43
N ARG A 36 -24.12 -39.25 -0.06
CA ARG A 36 -23.31 -39.49 1.14
C ARG A 36 -24.04 -39.23 2.46
N ASP A 37 -24.92 -38.24 2.53
CA ASP A 37 -25.74 -37.95 3.72
C ASP A 37 -26.84 -39.01 3.88
N CYS A 38 -27.49 -39.39 2.78
CA CYS A 38 -28.42 -40.52 2.76
C CYS A 38 -27.72 -41.84 3.09
N LEU A 39 -26.48 -42.05 2.61
CA LEU A 39 -25.65 -43.20 2.99
C LEU A 39 -25.24 -43.15 4.46
N ARG A 40 -24.94 -41.97 5.03
CA ARG A 40 -24.61 -41.79 6.45
C ARG A 40 -25.81 -42.12 7.33
N GLU A 41 -27.00 -41.62 6.98
CA GLU A 41 -28.25 -41.94 7.66
C GLU A 41 -28.58 -43.44 7.53
N LYS A 42 -28.44 -44.03 6.34
CA LYS A 42 -28.60 -45.48 6.14
C LYS A 42 -27.55 -46.31 6.87
N VAL A 43 -26.30 -45.86 6.99
CA VAL A 43 -25.26 -46.53 7.79
C VAL A 43 -25.64 -46.50 9.27
N VAL A 44 -26.09 -45.36 9.78
CA VAL A 44 -26.57 -45.24 11.17
C VAL A 44 -27.78 -46.16 11.39
N LEU A 45 -28.74 -46.20 10.46
CA LEU A 45 -29.90 -47.09 10.52
C LEU A 45 -29.52 -48.58 10.41
N SER A 46 -28.55 -48.95 9.57
CA SER A 46 -28.05 -50.32 9.42
C SER A 46 -27.23 -50.78 10.64
N LEU A 47 -26.42 -49.89 11.22
CA LEU A 47 -25.71 -50.16 12.47
C LEU A 47 -26.68 -50.33 13.64
N ASN A 48 -27.77 -49.53 13.68
CA ASN A 48 -28.82 -49.68 14.70
C ASN A 48 -29.62 -50.97 14.51
N LYS A 49 -30.00 -51.33 13.28
CA LYS A 49 -30.73 -52.58 12.99
C LYS A 49 -29.93 -53.84 13.28
N ASN A 50 -28.61 -53.80 13.13
CA ASN A 50 -27.74 -54.95 13.38
C ASN A 50 -27.20 -55.01 14.83
N SER A 51 -27.51 -54.02 15.67
CA SER A 51 -27.13 -54.01 17.09
C SER A 51 -27.83 -55.08 17.94
N SER A 52 -28.93 -55.67 17.45
CA SER A 52 -29.68 -56.73 18.15
C SER A 52 -29.16 -58.16 17.89
N VAL A 53 -28.09 -58.34 17.10
CA VAL A 53 -27.53 -59.67 16.72
C VAL A 53 -26.05 -59.79 17.11
N ALA A 54 -25.58 -59.01 18.08
CA ALA A 54 -24.23 -59.16 18.62
C ALA A 54 -24.19 -60.30 19.66
N THR A 55 -23.95 -61.54 19.22
CA THR A 55 -23.54 -62.62 20.12
C THR A 55 -22.18 -62.28 20.72
N THR A 56 -22.17 -61.96 22.02
CA THR A 56 -20.96 -61.73 22.82
C THR A 56 -20.28 -63.07 23.10
N ASP A 57 -19.41 -63.51 22.21
CA ASP A 57 -18.45 -64.56 22.54
C ASP A 57 -17.35 -63.97 23.42
N HIS A 58 -17.17 -64.58 24.60
CA HIS A 58 -16.12 -64.30 25.55
C HIS A 58 -14.73 -64.47 24.91
N ILE A 59 -14.01 -63.37 24.68
CA ILE A 59 -12.57 -63.42 24.37
C ILE A 59 -11.84 -62.41 25.25
N SER A 60 -11.08 -62.96 26.18
CA SER A 60 -10.00 -62.31 26.93
C SER A 60 -9.00 -61.62 25.99
N GLY A 61 -8.84 -60.30 26.15
CA GLY A 61 -7.65 -59.54 25.74
C GLY A 61 -7.49 -59.19 24.25
N GLY A 62 -8.44 -59.52 23.38
CA GLY A 62 -8.38 -59.20 21.94
C GLY A 62 -9.34 -58.08 21.58
N ARG A 63 -8.84 -57.03 20.90
CA ARG A 63 -9.62 -55.88 20.40
C ARG A 63 -10.98 -56.33 19.83
N ILE A 64 -12.08 -55.74 20.32
CA ILE A 64 -13.42 -55.90 19.77
C ILE A 64 -13.43 -55.29 18.37
N PHE A 65 -13.10 -56.08 17.36
CA PHE A 65 -13.43 -55.75 15.98
C PHE A 65 -14.89 -56.14 15.80
N LEU A 66 -15.77 -55.14 15.71
CA LEU A 66 -17.12 -55.34 15.22
C LEU A 66 -17.01 -56.09 13.88
N LYS A 67 -17.51 -57.33 13.82
CA LYS A 67 -17.68 -58.07 12.57
C LYS A 67 -18.80 -57.41 11.78
N LEU A 68 -18.48 -56.29 11.14
CA LEU A 68 -19.38 -55.65 10.19
C LEU A 68 -19.43 -56.50 8.93
N SER A 69 -20.61 -56.63 8.31
CA SER A 69 -20.70 -57.25 6.99
C SER A 69 -19.94 -56.43 5.96
N ASP A 70 -19.41 -57.10 4.94
CA ASP A 70 -18.67 -56.46 3.85
C ASP A 70 -19.45 -55.31 3.21
N ASP A 71 -20.77 -55.42 3.09
CA ASP A 71 -21.64 -54.39 2.53
C ASP A 71 -21.65 -53.12 3.39
N ILE A 72 -21.71 -53.27 4.72
CA ILE A 72 -21.67 -52.12 5.65
C ILE A 72 -20.29 -51.48 5.60
N ILE A 73 -19.22 -52.28 5.52
CA ILE A 73 -17.86 -51.78 5.38
C ILE A 73 -17.74 -50.97 4.08
N VAL A 74 -18.22 -51.50 2.96
CA VAL A 74 -18.22 -50.79 1.67
C VAL A 74 -19.03 -49.50 1.76
N GLN A 75 -20.20 -49.53 2.41
CA GLN A 75 -21.05 -48.36 2.58
C GLN A 75 -20.39 -47.27 3.44
N VAL A 76 -19.81 -47.65 4.58
CA VAL A 76 -19.06 -46.74 5.47
C VAL A 76 -17.86 -46.15 4.72
N MET A 77 -17.05 -46.98 4.07
CA MET A 77 -15.87 -46.53 3.34
C MET A 77 -16.23 -45.65 2.13
N SER A 78 -17.37 -45.87 1.48
CA SER A 78 -17.85 -45.02 0.39
C SER A 78 -18.24 -43.60 0.81
N SER A 79 -18.49 -43.39 2.10
CA SER A 79 -18.75 -42.07 2.68
C SER A 79 -17.48 -41.25 2.91
N LEU A 80 -16.31 -41.91 2.99
CA LEU A 80 -15.02 -41.27 3.20
C LEU A 80 -14.44 -40.75 1.87
N ARG A 81 -13.59 -39.72 1.95
CA ARG A 81 -12.85 -39.24 0.76
C ARG A 81 -11.68 -40.16 0.45
N ALA A 82 -11.20 -40.14 -0.79
CA ALA A 82 -10.05 -40.96 -1.18
C ALA A 82 -8.75 -40.60 -0.42
N TYR A 83 -8.66 -39.37 0.11
CA TYR A 83 -7.59 -38.98 1.02
C TYR A 83 -7.68 -39.74 2.35
N ASP A 84 -8.86 -39.71 2.98
CA ASP A 84 -9.12 -40.30 4.29
C ASP A 84 -9.01 -41.84 4.24
N LEU A 85 -9.46 -42.47 3.15
CA LEU A 85 -9.30 -43.91 2.91
C LEU A 85 -7.83 -44.35 2.85
N GLY A 86 -6.95 -43.51 2.30
CA GLY A 86 -5.51 -43.80 2.28
C GLY A 86 -4.90 -43.79 3.69
N ALA A 87 -5.31 -42.86 4.54
CA ALA A 87 -4.88 -42.82 5.94
C ALA A 87 -5.46 -44.00 6.75
N LEU A 88 -6.72 -44.37 6.49
CA LEU A 88 -7.36 -45.53 7.10
C LEU A 88 -6.62 -46.84 6.74
N GLN A 89 -6.23 -47.00 5.48
CA GLN A 89 -5.45 -48.16 5.02
C GLN A 89 -4.07 -48.24 5.69
N GLN A 90 -3.42 -47.10 5.93
CA GLN A 90 -2.10 -47.05 6.58
C GLN A 90 -2.17 -47.36 8.08
N THR A 91 -3.28 -47.00 8.74
CA THR A 91 -3.44 -47.13 10.18
C THR A 91 -4.04 -48.47 10.59
N CYS A 92 -4.76 -49.15 9.69
CA CYS A 92 -5.44 -50.41 9.98
C CYS A 92 -5.27 -51.44 8.87
N LYS A 93 -4.60 -52.55 9.20
CA LYS A 93 -4.33 -53.66 8.28
C LYS A 93 -5.59 -54.32 7.71
N ALA A 94 -6.72 -54.29 8.43
CA ALA A 94 -7.98 -54.85 7.94
C ALA A 94 -8.47 -54.12 6.67
N PHE A 95 -8.18 -52.83 6.53
CA PHE A 95 -8.51 -52.05 5.33
C PHE A 95 -7.42 -52.11 4.25
N ALA A 96 -6.35 -52.88 4.48
CA ALA A 96 -5.30 -53.11 3.50
C ALA A 96 -5.58 -54.29 2.55
N ASP A 97 -6.69 -55.02 2.74
CA ASP A 97 -7.12 -56.07 1.82
C ASP A 97 -7.38 -55.49 0.41
N PRO A 98 -6.61 -55.93 -0.62
CA PRO A 98 -6.79 -55.49 -2.00
C PRO A 98 -8.17 -55.82 -2.57
N ALA A 99 -8.81 -56.91 -2.14
CA ALA A 99 -10.12 -57.31 -2.64
C ALA A 99 -11.21 -56.36 -2.12
N LEU A 100 -11.21 -56.07 -0.82
CA LEU A 100 -12.07 -55.05 -0.21
C LEU A 100 -11.84 -53.67 -0.85
N ALA A 101 -10.59 -53.24 -0.98
CA ALA A 101 -10.27 -51.95 -1.62
C ALA A 101 -10.84 -51.90 -3.05
N ASN A 102 -10.66 -52.95 -3.84
CA ASN A 102 -11.21 -53.02 -5.19
C ASN A 102 -12.75 -52.95 -5.21
N ARG A 103 -13.44 -53.65 -4.28
CA ARG A 103 -14.91 -53.56 -4.14
C ARG A 103 -15.36 -52.15 -3.81
N VAL A 104 -14.74 -51.50 -2.82
CA VAL A 104 -15.04 -50.11 -2.43
C VAL A 104 -14.83 -49.16 -3.60
N VAL A 105 -13.69 -49.27 -4.30
CA VAL A 105 -13.38 -48.38 -5.43
C VAL A 105 -14.36 -48.57 -6.58
N LYS A 106 -14.70 -49.82 -6.94
CA LYS A 106 -15.72 -50.10 -7.97
C LYS A 106 -17.07 -49.49 -7.57
N TYR A 107 -17.53 -49.76 -6.36
CA TYR A 107 -18.79 -49.22 -5.82
C TYR A 107 -18.84 -47.69 -5.86
N VAL A 108 -17.80 -47.02 -5.33
CA VAL A 108 -17.73 -45.55 -5.33
C VAL A 108 -17.64 -45.01 -6.75
N SER A 109 -16.86 -45.65 -7.63
CA SER A 109 -16.70 -45.17 -9.00
C SER A 109 -17.98 -45.20 -9.82
N ALA A 110 -18.83 -46.21 -9.62
CA ALA A 110 -20.13 -46.32 -10.28
C ALA A 110 -21.15 -45.31 -9.74
N GLY A 111 -21.15 -45.03 -8.43
CA GLY A 111 -22.15 -44.15 -7.79
C GLY A 111 -21.79 -42.66 -7.76
N VAL A 112 -20.51 -42.32 -7.63
CA VAL A 112 -20.06 -40.95 -7.35
C VAL A 112 -19.50 -40.25 -8.59
N TYR A 113 -18.74 -40.97 -9.42
CA TYR A 113 -18.07 -40.37 -10.58
C TYR A 113 -18.83 -40.66 -11.87
N PRO A 114 -19.28 -39.64 -12.63
CA PRO A 114 -19.92 -39.88 -13.92
C PRO A 114 -18.98 -40.58 -14.89
N GLU A 115 -19.45 -41.62 -15.59
CA GLU A 115 -18.64 -42.37 -16.58
C GLU A 115 -18.02 -41.46 -17.64
N SER A 116 -18.77 -40.46 -18.12
CA SER A 116 -18.25 -39.45 -19.05
C SER A 116 -17.03 -38.67 -18.55
N LEU A 117 -16.86 -38.56 -17.22
CA LEU A 117 -15.74 -37.86 -16.58
C LEU A 117 -14.65 -38.81 -16.08
N THR A 118 -14.89 -40.12 -16.03
CA THR A 118 -13.88 -41.15 -15.72
C THR A 118 -13.41 -41.92 -16.95
N ALA A 119 -14.06 -41.74 -18.11
CA ALA A 119 -13.69 -42.36 -19.38
C ALA A 119 -12.19 -42.16 -19.68
N GLY A 120 -11.51 -43.25 -20.00
CA GLY A 120 -10.07 -43.25 -20.25
C GLY A 120 -9.18 -43.36 -19.00
N PHE A 121 -9.73 -43.36 -17.78
CA PHE A 121 -8.91 -43.63 -16.58
C PHE A 121 -8.26 -45.03 -16.63
N THR A 122 -8.98 -46.01 -17.18
CA THR A 122 -8.49 -47.38 -17.38
C THR A 122 -7.41 -47.49 -18.47
N THR A 123 -7.15 -46.42 -19.24
CA THR A 123 -6.08 -46.44 -20.24
C THR A 123 -4.70 -46.45 -19.56
N ALA A 124 -3.76 -47.15 -20.18
CA ALA A 124 -2.38 -47.28 -19.68
C ALA A 124 -1.68 -45.92 -19.45
N GLN A 125 -2.15 -44.85 -20.09
CA GLN A 125 -1.58 -43.51 -19.98
C GLN A 125 -1.82 -42.84 -18.62
N VAL A 126 -2.97 -43.11 -17.99
CA VAL A 126 -3.32 -42.55 -16.67
C VAL A 126 -3.00 -43.53 -15.55
N SER A 127 -3.14 -44.82 -15.83
CA SER A 127 -3.00 -45.88 -14.82
C SER A 127 -1.66 -46.64 -14.88
N GLY A 128 -0.76 -46.34 -15.83
CA GLY A 128 0.49 -47.10 -16.07
C GLY A 128 0.27 -48.35 -16.94
N ILE A 129 1.33 -48.83 -17.59
CA ILE A 129 1.33 -49.99 -18.51
C ILE A 129 0.72 -51.22 -17.83
N VAL A 130 -0.20 -51.91 -18.50
CA VAL A 130 -1.01 -53.00 -17.95
C VAL A 130 -0.65 -54.32 -18.64
N SER A 131 -0.24 -55.33 -17.86
CA SER A 131 -0.23 -56.74 -18.28
C SER A 131 -1.64 -57.31 -18.15
N THR A 132 -2.03 -58.20 -19.06
CA THR A 132 -3.38 -58.69 -19.43
C THR A 132 -4.29 -59.32 -18.34
N GLY A 133 -4.11 -59.07 -17.04
CA GLY A 133 -4.96 -59.57 -15.95
C GLY A 133 -5.96 -58.54 -15.39
N GLU A 134 -7.04 -59.00 -14.73
CA GLU A 134 -7.97 -58.14 -13.99
C GLU A 134 -7.23 -57.31 -12.95
N ARG A 135 -7.19 -55.99 -13.17
CA ARG A 135 -6.47 -55.07 -12.30
C ARG A 135 -7.27 -54.78 -11.04
N LEU A 136 -6.73 -55.19 -9.89
CA LEU A 136 -7.24 -54.75 -8.58
C LEU A 136 -6.99 -53.25 -8.40
N LEU A 137 -8.07 -52.47 -8.27
CA LEU A 137 -8.02 -51.05 -7.96
C LEU A 137 -7.74 -50.85 -6.47
N ASN A 138 -6.94 -49.84 -6.14
CA ASN A 138 -6.67 -49.45 -4.75
C ASN A 138 -7.13 -47.99 -4.47
N PHE A 139 -7.05 -47.54 -3.22
CA PHE A 139 -7.48 -46.18 -2.86
C PHE A 139 -6.65 -45.07 -3.52
N LYS A 140 -5.42 -45.37 -3.95
CA LYS A 140 -4.65 -44.44 -4.79
C LYS A 140 -5.34 -44.25 -6.16
N ASN A 141 -5.80 -45.33 -6.79
CA ASN A 141 -6.58 -45.24 -8.03
C ASN A 141 -7.85 -44.40 -7.84
N MET A 142 -8.56 -44.56 -6.72
CA MET A 142 -9.75 -43.76 -6.43
C MET A 142 -9.44 -42.27 -6.28
N ARG A 143 -8.32 -41.91 -5.63
CA ARG A 143 -7.86 -40.53 -5.52
C ARG A 143 -7.48 -39.95 -6.88
N ASP A 144 -6.78 -40.72 -7.71
CA ASP A 144 -6.40 -40.32 -9.05
C ASP A 144 -7.65 -40.11 -9.94
N MET A 145 -8.69 -40.95 -9.78
CA MET A 145 -10.00 -40.75 -10.42
C MET A 145 -10.70 -39.47 -9.95
N GLU A 146 -10.80 -39.27 -8.63
CA GLU A 146 -11.42 -38.07 -8.04
C GLU A 146 -10.79 -36.79 -8.60
N MET A 147 -9.45 -36.76 -8.64
CA MET A 147 -8.73 -35.59 -9.13
C MET A 147 -8.80 -35.41 -10.64
N LEU A 148 -8.86 -36.50 -11.43
CA LEU A 148 -9.12 -36.42 -12.86
C LEU A 148 -10.50 -35.81 -13.14
N VAL A 149 -11.52 -36.23 -12.37
CA VAL A 149 -12.88 -35.67 -12.46
C VAL A 149 -12.86 -34.18 -12.12
N VAL A 150 -12.20 -33.78 -11.03
CA VAL A 150 -12.04 -32.36 -10.65
C VAL A 150 -11.36 -31.57 -11.77
N ALA A 151 -10.24 -32.04 -12.31
CA ALA A 151 -9.53 -31.33 -13.37
C ALA A 151 -10.38 -31.19 -14.66
N ARG A 152 -11.11 -32.24 -15.06
CA ARG A 152 -12.01 -32.18 -16.23
C ARG A 152 -13.14 -31.20 -16.01
N VAL A 153 -13.74 -31.18 -14.81
CA VAL A 153 -14.78 -30.22 -14.45
C VAL A 153 -14.23 -28.78 -14.50
N LEU A 154 -13.06 -28.54 -13.91
CA LEU A 154 -12.45 -27.20 -13.88
C LEU A 154 -11.97 -26.72 -15.25
N SER A 155 -11.64 -27.63 -16.16
CA SER A 155 -11.17 -27.33 -17.52
C SER A 155 -12.28 -27.00 -18.50
N ARG A 156 -13.56 -27.18 -18.13
CA ARG A 156 -14.69 -26.76 -18.97
C ARG A 156 -14.65 -25.24 -19.23
N PRO A 157 -15.12 -24.79 -20.41
CA PRO A 157 -15.27 -23.37 -20.70
C PRO A 157 -16.17 -22.70 -19.66
N GLU A 158 -15.88 -21.44 -19.35
CA GLU A 158 -16.62 -20.65 -18.37
C GLU A 158 -17.98 -20.25 -18.97
N PRO A 159 -19.11 -20.75 -18.44
CA PRO A 159 -20.42 -20.38 -18.96
C PRO A 159 -20.80 -18.95 -18.54
N ALA A 160 -21.81 -18.37 -19.19
CA ALA A 160 -22.34 -17.06 -18.82
C ALA A 160 -23.02 -17.08 -17.43
N GLU A 161 -23.73 -18.17 -17.13
CA GLU A 161 -24.44 -18.36 -15.87
C GLU A 161 -24.05 -19.68 -15.21
N GLY A 162 -24.12 -19.72 -13.88
CA GLY A 162 -23.80 -20.93 -13.13
C GLY A 162 -23.48 -20.65 -11.67
N PHE A 163 -22.41 -21.26 -11.18
CA PHE A 163 -21.96 -21.16 -9.79
C PHE A 163 -20.56 -20.58 -9.72
N TRP A 164 -20.36 -19.68 -8.76
CA TRP A 164 -19.05 -19.15 -8.43
C TRP A 164 -18.20 -20.19 -7.70
N VAL A 165 -16.95 -20.29 -8.16
CA VAL A 165 -15.90 -21.12 -7.57
C VAL A 165 -14.64 -20.28 -7.38
N SER A 166 -13.93 -20.48 -6.26
CA SER A 166 -12.64 -19.83 -6.02
C SER A 166 -11.59 -20.21 -7.05
N LYS A 167 -10.95 -19.21 -7.67
CA LYS A 167 -9.77 -19.42 -8.53
C LYS A 167 -8.54 -19.85 -7.73
N ALA A 168 -8.43 -19.48 -6.46
CA ALA A 168 -7.30 -19.93 -5.63
C ALA A 168 -7.45 -21.42 -5.29
N TRP A 169 -8.66 -21.85 -4.94
CA TRP A 169 -8.99 -23.26 -4.75
C TRP A 169 -8.73 -24.08 -6.02
N CYS A 170 -9.22 -23.63 -7.18
CA CYS A 170 -8.94 -24.29 -8.46
C CYS A 170 -7.45 -24.50 -8.72
N LYS A 171 -6.63 -23.46 -8.48
CA LYS A 171 -5.18 -23.54 -8.65
C LYS A 171 -4.54 -24.52 -7.68
N SER A 172 -4.97 -24.51 -6.41
CA SER A 172 -4.49 -25.46 -5.40
C SER A 172 -4.84 -26.90 -5.78
N ALA A 173 -6.08 -27.17 -6.17
CA ALA A 173 -6.53 -28.48 -6.61
C ALA A 173 -5.73 -29.00 -7.83
N LEU A 174 -5.52 -28.16 -8.84
CA LEU A 174 -4.72 -28.52 -10.02
C LEU A 174 -3.24 -28.73 -9.68
N LYS A 175 -2.66 -27.89 -8.82
CA LYS A 175 -1.28 -28.05 -8.34
C LYS A 175 -1.12 -29.36 -7.56
N TRP A 176 -2.11 -29.71 -6.74
CA TRP A 176 -2.11 -30.98 -6.00
C TRP A 176 -2.21 -32.18 -6.93
N LEU A 177 -3.07 -32.13 -7.96
CA LEU A 177 -3.14 -33.18 -9.00
C LEU A 177 -1.80 -33.32 -9.74
N GLU A 178 -1.17 -32.22 -10.13
CA GLU A 178 0.14 -32.26 -10.77
C GLU A 178 1.21 -32.87 -9.86
N ALA A 179 1.08 -32.69 -8.55
CA ALA A 179 2.01 -33.25 -7.58
C ALA A 179 1.82 -34.77 -7.41
N THR A 180 0.58 -35.26 -7.44
CA THR A 180 0.27 -36.68 -7.25
C THR A 180 0.46 -37.53 -8.52
N THR A 181 0.29 -36.94 -9.70
CA THR A 181 0.40 -37.65 -11.00
C THR A 181 1.82 -37.74 -11.56
N LYS A 182 2.70 -36.81 -11.21
CA LYS A 182 4.08 -36.82 -11.70
C LYS A 182 4.85 -37.97 -11.02
N THR A 183 4.93 -39.10 -11.72
CA THR A 183 5.88 -40.16 -11.35
C THR A 183 7.30 -39.57 -11.28
N PRO A 184 8.16 -40.04 -10.35
CA PRO A 184 9.52 -39.54 -10.23
C PRO A 184 10.27 -39.81 -11.52
N LYS A 185 10.40 -38.78 -12.39
CA LYS A 185 11.27 -38.84 -13.56
C LYS A 185 12.69 -39.18 -13.08
N LYS A 186 13.18 -40.38 -13.43
CA LYS A 186 14.46 -40.93 -12.97
C LYS A 186 15.69 -40.12 -13.43
N ASN A 187 15.53 -39.16 -14.34
CA ASN A 187 16.63 -38.40 -14.98
C ASN A 187 16.59 -36.88 -14.71
N LEU A 188 16.06 -36.42 -13.57
CA LEU A 188 16.17 -35.00 -13.18
C LEU A 188 17.46 -34.77 -12.39
N SER A 189 18.19 -33.68 -12.70
CA SER A 189 19.38 -33.31 -11.93
C SER A 189 19.03 -33.11 -10.44
N LYS A 190 19.95 -33.49 -9.54
CA LYS A 190 19.78 -33.42 -8.08
C LYS A 190 19.23 -32.08 -7.57
N ARG A 191 19.65 -30.96 -8.20
CA ARG A 191 19.15 -29.60 -7.89
C ARG A 191 17.70 -29.39 -8.33
N LYS A 192 17.33 -29.81 -9.55
CA LYS A 192 15.93 -29.76 -10.01
C LYS A 192 15.04 -30.72 -9.22
N GLY A 193 15.57 -31.88 -8.81
CA GLY A 193 14.93 -32.80 -7.87
C GLY A 193 14.57 -32.13 -6.55
N ARG A 194 15.54 -31.52 -5.86
CA ARG A 194 15.29 -30.82 -4.58
C ARG A 194 14.30 -29.65 -4.70
N ILE A 195 14.36 -28.85 -5.76
CA ILE A 195 13.39 -27.75 -6.00
C ILE A 195 12.00 -28.32 -6.25
N ARG A 196 11.90 -29.42 -7.01
CA ARG A 196 10.63 -30.11 -7.26
C ARG A 196 10.09 -30.70 -5.96
N ASP A 197 10.91 -31.38 -5.17
CA ASP A 197 10.48 -32.02 -3.93
C ASP A 197 10.00 -30.98 -2.91
N ARG A 198 10.67 -29.81 -2.81
CA ARG A 198 10.15 -28.66 -2.04
C ARG A 198 8.79 -28.18 -2.56
N ARG A 199 8.63 -28.04 -3.89
CA ARG A 199 7.34 -27.65 -4.50
C ARG A 199 6.22 -28.68 -4.31
N LEU A 200 6.59 -29.96 -4.19
CA LEU A 200 5.69 -31.10 -3.97
C LEU A 200 5.31 -31.24 -2.49
N SER A 201 6.24 -31.02 -1.55
CA SER A 201 5.94 -30.97 -0.12
C SER A 201 5.01 -29.81 0.23
N ASP A 202 5.08 -28.72 -0.54
CA ASP A 202 4.21 -27.55 -0.37
C ASP A 202 2.84 -27.71 -1.08
N ALA A 203 2.57 -28.84 -1.73
CA ALA A 203 1.28 -29.12 -2.35
C ALA A 203 0.35 -29.78 -1.32
N LEU A 204 -0.33 -28.94 -0.53
CA LEU A 204 -1.39 -29.41 0.36
C LEU A 204 -2.62 -29.86 -0.44
N PRO A 205 -3.39 -30.84 0.07
CA PRO A 205 -4.68 -31.19 -0.53
C PRO A 205 -5.60 -29.95 -0.54
N PRO A 206 -6.49 -29.84 -1.55
CA PRO A 206 -7.43 -28.73 -1.61
C PRO A 206 -8.36 -28.73 -0.39
N TRP A 207 -8.74 -27.52 0.06
CA TRP A 207 -9.65 -27.34 1.19
C TRP A 207 -11.00 -28.02 0.96
N PRO A 208 -11.65 -28.57 2.01
CA PRO A 208 -12.97 -29.22 1.89
C PRO A 208 -14.07 -28.29 1.35
N ASN A 209 -14.03 -27.00 1.70
CA ASN A 209 -14.93 -25.99 1.15
C ASN A 209 -14.26 -25.25 -0.02
N ILE A 210 -14.83 -25.40 -1.21
CA ILE A 210 -14.38 -24.79 -2.46
C ILE A 210 -14.38 -23.26 -2.42
N ASN A 211 -15.27 -22.65 -1.64
CA ASN A 211 -15.58 -21.22 -1.69
C ASN A 211 -15.14 -20.44 -0.44
N VAL A 212 -14.37 -21.05 0.46
CA VAL A 212 -13.98 -20.47 1.76
C VAL A 212 -13.31 -19.09 1.64
N ASP A 213 -12.52 -18.85 0.60
CA ASP A 213 -11.73 -17.63 0.40
C ASP A 213 -12.47 -16.55 -0.42
N ILE A 214 -13.60 -16.90 -1.03
CA ILE A 214 -14.47 -15.94 -1.73
C ILE A 214 -15.73 -15.61 -0.95
N MET A 215 -15.90 -16.21 0.24
CA MET A 215 -16.97 -15.91 1.17
C MET A 215 -16.47 -14.98 2.28
N CYS A 216 -17.32 -14.06 2.70
CA CYS A 216 -17.13 -13.32 3.94
C CYS A 216 -17.81 -14.04 5.12
N GLU A 217 -17.59 -13.55 6.32
CA GLU A 217 -18.21 -14.07 7.56
C GLU A 217 -19.74 -14.01 7.56
N HIS A 218 -20.33 -13.11 6.76
CA HIS A 218 -21.78 -13.01 6.53
C HIS A 218 -22.33 -14.14 5.63
N GLY A 219 -21.50 -15.11 5.23
CA GLY A 219 -21.90 -16.22 4.33
C GLY A 219 -22.15 -15.80 2.88
N SER A 220 -21.79 -14.57 2.51
CA SER A 220 -22.02 -14.00 1.19
C SER A 220 -20.71 -13.80 0.42
N LEU A 221 -20.79 -13.51 -0.88
CA LEU A 221 -19.60 -13.25 -1.69
C LEU A 221 -18.84 -12.03 -1.20
N VAL A 222 -17.54 -12.17 -0.97
CA VAL A 222 -16.69 -11.02 -0.70
C VAL A 222 -16.53 -10.18 -1.98
N THR A 223 -16.25 -8.89 -1.80
CA THR A 223 -16.04 -7.97 -2.93
C THR A 223 -14.85 -8.41 -3.78
N SER A 224 -15.01 -8.40 -5.10
CA SER A 224 -13.98 -8.78 -6.08
C SER A 224 -12.69 -7.95 -5.99
N SER A 225 -12.74 -6.78 -5.36
CA SER A 225 -11.58 -5.93 -5.07
C SER A 225 -10.63 -6.50 -4.01
N LYS A 226 -11.08 -7.44 -3.17
CA LYS A 226 -10.24 -8.01 -2.10
C LYS A 226 -9.17 -8.93 -2.70
N PRO A 227 -7.88 -8.81 -2.32
CA PRO A 227 -6.87 -9.77 -2.72
C PRO A 227 -7.29 -11.20 -2.34
N GLY A 228 -7.15 -12.14 -3.26
CA GLY A 228 -7.57 -13.54 -3.06
C GLY A 228 -9.00 -13.87 -3.50
N ALA A 229 -9.89 -12.88 -3.60
CA ALA A 229 -11.31 -13.08 -3.93
C ALA A 229 -11.61 -13.37 -5.42
N LYS A 230 -10.61 -13.86 -6.17
CA LYS A 230 -10.77 -14.12 -7.61
C LYS A 230 -11.64 -15.37 -7.78
N ARG A 231 -12.67 -15.26 -8.63
CA ARG A 231 -13.65 -16.32 -8.87
C ARG A 231 -13.79 -16.68 -10.35
N LYS A 232 -14.24 -17.90 -10.62
CA LYS A 232 -14.60 -18.47 -11.93
C LYS A 232 -16.05 -18.94 -11.89
N VAL A 233 -16.80 -18.82 -12.98
CA VAL A 233 -18.12 -19.46 -13.13
C VAL A 233 -17.96 -20.90 -13.62
N ILE A 234 -18.76 -21.82 -13.09
CA ILE A 234 -18.91 -23.17 -13.63
C ILE A 234 -20.38 -23.53 -13.83
N ASP A 235 -20.66 -24.44 -14.76
CA ASP A 235 -22.03 -24.80 -15.13
C ASP A 235 -22.75 -25.61 -14.04
N LYS A 236 -24.10 -25.66 -14.06
CA LYS A 236 -24.92 -26.39 -13.06
C LYS A 236 -24.60 -27.89 -13.00
N LYS A 237 -24.18 -28.53 -14.11
CA LYS A 237 -23.79 -29.96 -14.13
C LYS A 237 -22.43 -30.14 -13.46
N ALA A 238 -21.46 -29.29 -13.78
CA ALA A 238 -20.14 -29.24 -13.18
C ALA A 238 -20.20 -29.01 -11.66
N TRP A 239 -21.01 -28.04 -11.21
CA TRP A 239 -21.19 -27.78 -9.78
C TRP A 239 -21.81 -28.97 -9.05
N ARG A 240 -22.81 -29.65 -9.63
CA ARG A 240 -23.39 -30.88 -9.05
C ARG A 240 -22.35 -31.98 -8.85
N VAL A 241 -21.41 -32.13 -9.79
CA VAL A 241 -20.29 -33.08 -9.63
C VAL A 241 -19.38 -32.64 -8.50
N LEU A 242 -18.94 -31.38 -8.46
CA LEU A 242 -18.08 -30.88 -7.39
C LEU A 242 -18.73 -31.01 -6.00
N ARG A 243 -20.03 -30.73 -5.89
CA ARG A 243 -20.78 -30.84 -4.62
C ARG A 243 -20.85 -32.28 -4.11
N LYS A 244 -20.91 -33.28 -4.99
CA LYS A 244 -20.82 -34.70 -4.58
C LYS A 244 -19.44 -35.04 -3.98
N LEU A 245 -18.38 -34.43 -4.51
CA LEU A 245 -17.01 -34.65 -4.04
C LEU A 245 -16.69 -33.84 -2.77
N TYR A 246 -17.19 -32.60 -2.71
CA TYR A 246 -16.97 -31.61 -1.67
C TYR A 246 -18.31 -31.14 -1.08
N PRO A 247 -18.99 -31.97 -0.27
CA PRO A 247 -20.34 -31.69 0.22
C PRO A 247 -20.42 -30.44 1.11
N ASP A 248 -19.34 -30.11 1.82
CA ASP A 248 -19.25 -28.92 2.70
C ASP A 248 -19.13 -27.60 1.93
N SER A 249 -19.06 -27.66 0.59
CA SER A 249 -18.89 -26.48 -0.23
C SER A 249 -20.20 -25.70 -0.37
N SER A 250 -20.16 -24.42 -0.01
CA SER A 250 -21.30 -23.52 -0.12
C SER A 250 -21.61 -23.22 -1.60
N SER A 251 -22.88 -23.39 -1.99
CA SER A 251 -23.33 -23.05 -3.34
C SER A 251 -23.61 -21.56 -3.47
N ILE A 252 -22.95 -20.93 -4.44
CA ILE A 252 -23.12 -19.50 -4.68
C ILE A 252 -23.45 -19.30 -6.17
N PRO A 253 -24.73 -19.09 -6.53
CA PRO A 253 -25.10 -18.89 -7.93
C PRO A 253 -24.61 -17.53 -8.44
N THR A 254 -24.51 -17.38 -9.76
CA THR A 254 -24.11 -16.12 -10.40
C THR A 254 -25.10 -14.97 -10.18
N SER A 255 -26.35 -15.29 -9.87
CA SER A 255 -27.38 -14.32 -9.47
C SER A 255 -27.11 -13.67 -8.11
N ASN A 256 -26.29 -14.30 -7.25
CA ASN A 256 -25.94 -13.70 -5.97
C ASN A 256 -24.93 -12.56 -6.19
N GLY A 257 -25.31 -11.37 -5.73
CA GLY A 257 -24.42 -10.22 -5.67
C GLY A 257 -23.28 -10.39 -4.65
N GLU A 258 -22.41 -9.39 -4.61
CA GLU A 258 -21.45 -9.26 -3.50
C GLU A 258 -22.19 -8.91 -2.19
N CYS A 259 -21.56 -9.21 -1.06
CA CYS A 259 -22.14 -9.01 0.27
C CYS A 259 -22.45 -7.53 0.54
N VAL A 260 -23.72 -7.23 0.78
CA VAL A 260 -24.21 -5.87 1.10
C VAL A 260 -23.59 -5.32 2.39
N HIS A 261 -23.37 -6.15 3.40
CA HIS A 261 -22.73 -5.74 4.66
C HIS A 261 -21.27 -5.31 4.43
N CYS A 262 -20.48 -6.14 3.73
CA CYS A 262 -19.10 -5.77 3.40
C CYS A 262 -19.01 -4.54 2.48
N GLN A 263 -19.99 -4.36 1.58
CA GLN A 263 -20.07 -3.15 0.77
C GLN A 263 -20.33 -1.91 1.62
N PHE A 264 -21.28 -2.00 2.56
CA PHE A 264 -21.60 -0.93 3.49
C PHE A 264 -20.39 -0.56 4.36
N GLU A 265 -19.76 -1.53 5.02
CA GLU A 265 -18.56 -1.32 5.84
C GLU A 265 -17.42 -0.66 5.05
N ARG A 266 -17.22 -1.07 3.79
CA ARG A 266 -16.21 -0.46 2.91
C ARG A 266 -16.54 1.00 2.60
N LEU A 267 -17.80 1.32 2.32
CA LEU A 267 -18.24 2.69 2.05
C LEU A 267 -18.16 3.55 3.30
N GLU A 268 -18.58 3.04 4.45
CA GLU A 268 -18.42 3.71 5.75
C GLU A 268 -16.95 3.94 6.08
N GLY A 269 -16.10 2.92 5.90
CA GLY A 269 -14.67 3.04 6.11
C GLY A 269 -14.04 4.10 5.21
N LYS A 270 -14.47 4.20 3.95
CA LYS A 270 -14.06 5.28 3.03
C LYS A 270 -14.51 6.65 3.55
N ARG A 271 -15.78 6.79 3.96
CA ARG A 271 -16.33 8.02 4.53
C ARG A 271 -15.60 8.44 5.80
N ARG A 272 -15.30 7.50 6.71
CA ARG A 272 -14.54 7.76 7.94
C ARG A 272 -13.12 8.25 7.64
N LYS A 273 -12.44 7.64 6.66
CA LYS A 273 -11.11 8.09 6.20
C LYS A 273 -11.13 9.50 5.59
N GLU A 274 -12.13 9.78 4.77
CA GLU A 274 -12.31 11.10 4.15
C GLU A 274 -12.61 12.17 5.20
N LYS A 275 -13.53 11.88 6.13
CA LYS A 275 -13.83 12.75 7.26
C LYS A 275 -12.61 13.01 8.13
N ALA A 276 -11.85 11.97 8.48
CA ALA A 276 -10.62 12.12 9.27
C ALA A 276 -9.54 12.94 8.53
N LEU A 277 -9.44 12.79 7.20
CA LEU A 277 -8.54 13.60 6.38
C LEU A 277 -8.96 15.08 6.35
N GLU A 278 -10.26 15.34 6.25
CA GLU A 278 -10.84 16.67 6.30
C GLU A 278 -10.69 17.33 7.67
N GLU A 279 -11.04 16.62 8.75
CA GLU A 279 -10.82 17.05 10.13
C GLU A 279 -9.33 17.35 10.38
N GLY A 280 -8.42 16.49 9.93
CA GLY A 280 -6.99 16.76 9.99
C GLY A 280 -6.56 17.98 9.17
N ARG A 281 -7.20 18.25 8.03
CA ARG A 281 -6.93 19.44 7.20
C ARG A 281 -7.44 20.70 7.89
N ALA A 282 -8.62 20.65 8.49
CA ALA A 282 -9.19 21.74 9.27
C ALA A 282 -8.29 22.06 10.47
N GLU A 283 -7.85 21.03 11.21
CA GLU A 283 -6.94 21.17 12.34
C GLU A 283 -5.64 21.88 11.94
N ARG A 284 -4.99 21.43 10.86
CA ARG A 284 -3.77 22.08 10.36
C ARG A 284 -3.99 23.54 9.96
N LYS A 285 -5.16 23.87 9.42
CA LYS A 285 -5.49 25.26 9.04
C LYS A 285 -5.74 26.16 10.25
N LYS A 286 -5.98 25.65 11.46
CA LYS A 286 -6.17 26.48 12.66
C LYS A 286 -4.99 27.40 12.95
N VAL A 287 -3.76 27.02 12.58
CA VAL A 287 -2.58 27.90 12.73
C VAL A 287 -2.68 29.18 11.90
N LEU A 288 -3.45 29.16 10.81
CA LEU A 288 -3.72 30.33 9.96
C LEU A 288 -4.75 31.29 10.57
N ALA A 289 -5.31 30.97 11.74
CA ALA A 289 -6.11 31.93 12.51
C ALA A 289 -5.23 33.09 13.03
N VAL A 290 -3.93 32.88 13.19
CA VAL A 290 -2.97 33.94 13.51
C VAL A 290 -2.64 34.73 12.25
N GLY A 291 -2.98 36.02 12.23
CA GLY A 291 -2.79 36.91 11.07
C GLY A 291 -1.38 36.86 10.50
N LEU A 292 -0.35 37.01 11.34
CA LEU A 292 1.05 37.00 10.92
C LEU A 292 1.47 35.68 10.24
N VAL A 293 1.02 34.54 10.76
CA VAL A 293 1.31 33.22 10.15
C VAL A 293 0.55 33.06 8.83
N ARG A 294 -0.70 33.57 8.77
CA ARG A 294 -1.49 33.59 7.55
C ARG A 294 -0.86 34.46 6.46
N ASP A 295 -0.22 35.56 6.82
CA ASP A 295 0.46 36.45 5.89
C ASP A 295 1.71 35.78 5.30
N VAL A 296 2.48 35.06 6.12
CA VAL A 296 3.58 34.19 5.64
C VAL A 296 3.04 33.07 4.72
N TYR A 297 1.88 32.48 5.03
CA TYR A 297 1.25 31.45 4.19
C TYR A 297 0.85 31.97 2.80
N ARG A 298 0.28 33.18 2.72
CA ARG A 298 -0.22 33.79 1.48
C ARG A 298 0.85 34.51 0.67
N ARG A 299 2.06 34.69 1.22
CA ARG A 299 3.15 35.42 0.60
C ARG A 299 3.59 34.82 -0.73
N SER A 300 3.70 35.67 -1.75
CA SER A 300 4.19 35.33 -3.10
C SER A 300 5.46 36.07 -3.48
N LYS A 301 5.66 37.31 -3.01
CA LYS A 301 6.81 38.17 -3.34
C LYS A 301 8.08 37.87 -2.55
N GLY A 302 8.01 36.94 -1.60
CA GLY A 302 9.12 36.58 -0.72
C GLY A 302 9.51 37.62 0.33
N VAL A 303 8.85 38.79 0.37
CA VAL A 303 9.05 39.84 1.39
C VAL A 303 7.72 40.24 2.03
N PRO A 304 7.71 40.78 3.27
CA PRO A 304 6.50 41.29 3.91
C PRO A 304 6.05 42.60 3.25
N GLU A 305 4.79 42.69 2.80
CA GLU A 305 4.32 43.85 2.01
C GLU A 305 4.39 45.17 2.79
N GLY A 306 4.11 45.14 4.09
CA GLY A 306 4.20 46.33 4.95
C GLY A 306 5.64 46.76 5.30
N ALA A 307 6.65 45.95 4.94
CA ALA A 307 8.05 46.26 5.19
C ALA A 307 8.75 46.93 3.98
N ILE A 308 8.10 47.04 2.84
CA ILE A 308 8.68 47.67 1.64
C ILE A 308 8.60 49.20 1.77
N ARG A 309 9.72 49.90 1.60
CA ARG A 309 9.73 51.37 1.56
C ARG A 309 8.91 51.84 0.36
N SER A 310 7.92 52.69 0.61
CA SER A 310 7.20 53.35 -0.47
C SER A 310 8.14 54.34 -1.17
N SER A 311 8.39 54.13 -2.47
CA SER A 311 9.25 54.99 -3.30
C SER A 311 8.80 56.47 -3.35
N ALA A 312 7.57 56.76 -2.92
CA ALA A 312 6.91 58.06 -3.10
C ALA A 312 7.43 59.23 -2.24
N ALA A 313 8.37 59.04 -1.30
CA ALA A 313 8.77 60.12 -0.38
C ALA A 313 10.00 60.94 -0.83
N ALA A 314 10.65 60.60 -1.95
CA ALA A 314 11.87 61.29 -2.40
C ALA A 314 11.55 62.47 -3.34
N SER A 315 10.85 63.49 -2.84
CA SER A 315 10.84 64.85 -3.42
C SER A 315 10.26 65.85 -2.41
N PRO A 316 11.08 66.53 -1.59
CA PRO A 316 10.66 67.78 -0.97
C PRO A 316 10.74 68.86 -2.06
N SER A 317 9.68 69.03 -2.86
CA SER A 317 9.53 70.21 -3.71
C SER A 317 9.25 71.41 -2.80
N THR A 318 10.30 72.16 -2.50
CA THR A 318 10.21 73.53 -2.00
C THR A 318 9.52 74.42 -3.04
N SER A 319 8.21 74.65 -2.92
CA SER A 319 7.53 75.90 -3.33
C SER A 319 6.01 75.81 -3.20
N SER A 320 5.44 76.53 -2.22
CA SER A 320 4.41 77.57 -2.46
C SER A 320 3.62 77.88 -1.20
N THR A 321 3.97 79.02 -0.63
CA THR A 321 3.13 79.86 0.22
C THR A 321 1.78 80.12 -0.45
N ARG A 322 0.66 79.74 0.19
CA ARG A 322 -0.63 80.45 0.01
C ARG A 322 -1.56 80.22 1.21
N SER A 323 -1.64 81.28 2.01
CA SER A 323 -2.83 81.96 2.51
C SER A 323 -3.97 81.15 3.13
N PHE A 324 -4.07 81.31 4.45
CA PHE A 324 -5.27 81.16 5.27
C PHE A 324 -6.48 81.90 4.68
N THR A 325 -7.63 81.23 4.60
CA THR A 325 -8.91 81.84 4.97
C THR A 325 -9.73 80.86 5.80
N SER A 326 -10.18 81.38 6.95
CA SER A 326 -11.10 80.80 7.90
C SER A 326 -12.44 80.48 7.23
N THR A 327 -13.00 79.29 7.48
CA THR A 327 -14.46 79.11 7.54
C THR A 327 -14.81 78.00 8.52
N THR A 328 -15.44 78.42 9.60
CA THR A 328 -16.16 77.65 10.63
C THR A 328 -17.17 76.67 10.03
N GLY A 329 -17.15 75.43 10.52
CA GLY A 329 -18.20 74.43 10.23
C GLY A 329 -18.16 73.27 11.22
N VAL A 330 -18.97 73.40 12.28
CA VAL A 330 -19.31 72.32 13.23
C VAL A 330 -20.13 71.26 12.48
N PRO A 331 -19.96 69.95 12.76
CA PRO A 331 -21.07 69.24 13.38
C PRO A 331 -20.67 68.21 14.45
N LEU A 332 -21.39 68.33 15.56
CA LEU A 332 -21.93 67.33 16.49
C LEU A 332 -21.28 65.95 16.63
N CYS A 333 -20.89 65.67 17.87
CA CYS A 333 -20.81 64.34 18.49
C CYS A 333 -22.20 63.76 18.78
N SER A 334 -22.35 62.43 18.63
CA SER A 334 -22.95 61.45 19.58
C SER A 334 -23.37 60.14 18.86
N PRO A 335 -23.60 59.02 19.55
CA PRO A 335 -22.82 58.46 20.66
C PRO A 335 -22.49 56.96 20.46
N CYS A 336 -21.54 56.47 21.26
CA CYS A 336 -21.27 55.05 21.46
C CYS A 336 -22.49 54.31 22.05
N SER A 337 -22.78 53.12 21.54
CA SER A 337 -23.49 52.08 22.29
C SER A 337 -22.88 50.71 21.97
N SER A 338 -22.80 49.91 23.01
CA SER A 338 -21.97 48.74 23.20
C SER A 338 -22.73 47.42 22.97
N THR A 339 -22.05 46.46 22.30
CA THR A 339 -22.10 44.98 22.48
C THR A 339 -23.36 44.17 22.11
N PRO A 340 -23.27 42.82 21.90
CA PRO A 340 -22.33 42.08 21.05
C PRO A 340 -23.04 40.97 20.20
N THR A 341 -22.23 40.14 19.53
CA THR A 341 -22.53 38.77 19.00
C THR A 341 -23.32 38.62 17.70
N SER A 342 -22.59 38.44 16.59
CA SER A 342 -22.91 37.36 15.63
C SER A 342 -21.64 36.92 14.91
N VAL A 343 -21.33 35.62 15.04
CA VAL A 343 -20.25 34.93 14.33
C VAL A 343 -20.50 35.07 12.83
N VAL A 344 -19.63 35.81 12.13
CA VAL A 344 -19.68 35.92 10.67
C VAL A 344 -18.84 34.78 10.10
N ASP A 345 -19.53 33.94 9.36
CA ASP A 345 -19.04 32.78 8.64
C ASP A 345 -17.95 33.18 7.64
N LEU A 346 -16.74 32.63 7.80
CA LEU A 346 -15.52 33.01 7.06
C LEU A 346 -15.29 32.10 5.85
N GLU A 347 -16.34 31.46 5.34
CA GLU A 347 -16.25 30.41 4.32
C GLU A 347 -16.46 30.91 2.87
N THR A 348 -16.87 32.17 2.66
CA THR A 348 -17.27 32.65 1.31
C THR A 348 -16.17 33.30 0.46
N GLN A 349 -14.91 33.37 0.91
CA GLN A 349 -13.82 34.03 0.14
C GLN A 349 -12.88 33.10 -0.64
N PHE A 350 -13.07 31.77 -0.64
CA PHE A 350 -12.15 30.84 -1.32
C PHE A 350 -12.61 30.35 -2.70
N SER A 351 -13.76 30.79 -3.20
CA SER A 351 -14.31 30.40 -4.51
C SER A 351 -14.03 31.45 -5.59
N ASN A 352 -12.76 31.72 -5.89
CA ASN A 352 -12.37 32.41 -7.12
C ASN A 352 -10.99 31.95 -7.62
N PHE A 353 -10.93 30.70 -8.11
CA PHE A 353 -9.94 30.29 -9.09
C PHE A 353 -10.66 29.53 -10.21
N ARG A 354 -11.09 30.28 -11.23
CA ARG A 354 -11.60 29.75 -12.50
C ARG A 354 -10.42 29.09 -13.24
N ILE A 355 -10.48 27.78 -13.46
CA ILE A 355 -9.72 27.13 -14.53
C ILE A 355 -10.63 27.10 -15.76
N ASN A 356 -10.18 27.72 -16.85
CA ASN A 356 -10.85 27.70 -18.14
C ASN A 356 -11.05 26.26 -18.64
N LYS A 357 -12.32 25.89 -18.84
CA LYS A 357 -12.74 24.61 -19.43
C LYS A 357 -12.88 24.82 -20.93
N VAL A 358 -11.88 24.39 -21.70
CA VAL A 358 -11.94 24.32 -23.16
C VAL A 358 -12.85 23.15 -23.56
N ALA A 359 -13.76 23.41 -24.48
CA ALA A 359 -14.77 22.50 -24.98
C ALA A 359 -14.23 21.52 -26.03
N GLY A 360 -14.86 20.34 -26.10
CA GLY A 360 -15.14 19.62 -27.35
C GLY A 360 -14.02 18.77 -27.97
N GLY A 361 -14.05 17.46 -27.73
CA GLY A 361 -13.33 16.47 -28.55
C GLY A 361 -13.92 15.06 -28.40
N LYS A 362 -14.43 14.49 -29.51
CA LYS A 362 -15.01 13.14 -29.62
C LYS A 362 -13.99 12.03 -29.28
N PRO A 363 -14.42 10.83 -28.82
CA PRO A 363 -13.51 9.74 -28.51
C PRO A 363 -13.13 8.93 -29.75
N THR A 364 -11.83 8.75 -29.98
CA THR A 364 -11.26 7.68 -30.82
C THR A 364 -10.63 6.59 -29.95
N PRO A 365 -10.55 5.33 -30.42
CA PRO A 365 -10.16 4.19 -29.59
C PRO A 365 -8.64 4.07 -29.53
N PHE A 366 -8.07 4.06 -28.31
CA PHE A 366 -6.65 3.78 -28.11
C PHE A 366 -6.42 2.42 -27.45
N SER A 367 -5.51 1.68 -28.09
CA SER A 367 -4.88 0.42 -27.67
C SER A 367 -4.21 0.48 -26.29
N PRO A 368 -4.03 -0.66 -25.59
CA PRO A 368 -3.55 -0.69 -24.22
C PRO A 368 -2.03 -0.46 -24.11
N PRO A 369 -1.53 0.22 -23.06
CA PRO A 369 -0.11 0.42 -22.87
C PRO A 369 0.60 -0.81 -22.29
N LYS A 370 1.84 -1.00 -22.76
CA LYS A 370 2.80 -2.02 -22.30
C LYS A 370 3.18 -1.76 -20.82
N LYS A 371 3.10 -2.80 -19.99
CA LYS A 371 3.48 -2.78 -18.58
C LYS A 371 5.01 -2.75 -18.41
N LEU A 372 5.53 -1.68 -17.79
CA LEU A 372 6.85 -1.68 -17.17
C LEU A 372 6.81 -2.49 -15.86
N LYS A 373 7.85 -3.31 -15.66
CA LYS A 373 8.09 -4.11 -14.46
C LYS A 373 8.77 -3.24 -13.40
N SER A 374 8.19 -3.15 -12.20
CA SER A 374 8.90 -2.76 -10.98
C SER A 374 9.19 -4.01 -10.12
N PRO A 375 10.29 -4.04 -9.34
CA PRO A 375 10.71 -5.24 -8.62
C PRO A 375 10.39 -5.17 -7.12
N VAL A 376 10.31 -6.38 -6.52
CA VAL A 376 10.37 -6.73 -5.09
C VAL A 376 9.18 -6.30 -4.20
N GLN A 377 8.30 -7.26 -3.90
CA GLN A 377 7.37 -7.20 -2.77
C GLN A 377 7.98 -7.90 -1.55
N ILE A 378 8.02 -7.18 -0.42
CA ILE A 378 8.29 -7.67 0.92
C ILE A 378 7.05 -8.41 1.42
N THR A 379 7.22 -9.62 1.91
CA THR A 379 6.17 -10.46 2.48
C THR A 379 5.84 -10.04 3.92
N SER A 380 4.61 -9.61 4.16
CA SER A 380 4.04 -9.44 5.51
C SER A 380 3.64 -10.80 6.09
N TRP A 381 4.10 -11.08 7.31
CA TRP A 381 3.76 -12.26 8.12
C TRP A 381 2.37 -12.12 8.74
N PRO A 382 1.66 -13.22 9.06
CA PRO A 382 0.40 -13.16 9.79
C PRO A 382 0.62 -13.01 11.31
N THR A 383 -0.24 -12.22 11.93
CA THR A 383 -0.32 -11.92 13.36
C THR A 383 -0.61 -13.17 14.20
N LEU A 384 0.05 -13.24 15.35
CA LEU A 384 0.14 -14.37 16.26
C LEU A 384 -0.90 -14.20 17.37
N GLU A 385 -2.14 -14.63 17.12
CA GLU A 385 -3.21 -14.55 18.11
C GLU A 385 -4.20 -15.71 17.95
N GLN A 386 -3.74 -16.96 18.23
CA GLN A 386 -4.60 -18.13 18.50
C GLN A 386 -3.80 -19.39 18.90
N ALA A 387 -2.92 -19.30 19.91
CA ALA A 387 -2.28 -20.47 20.49
C ALA A 387 -2.04 -20.32 22.00
N ALA A 388 -3.11 -20.45 22.80
CA ALA A 388 -2.99 -20.63 24.24
C ALA A 388 -3.95 -21.74 24.69
N LYS A 389 -3.42 -22.97 24.80
CA LYS A 389 -3.86 -24.04 25.72
C LYS A 389 -3.12 -25.35 25.35
N LYS A 390 -2.02 -25.61 26.05
CA LYS A 390 -1.68 -26.91 26.65
C LYS A 390 -0.28 -26.84 27.27
N SER A 391 -0.28 -26.74 28.59
CA SER A 391 0.84 -26.94 29.49
C SER A 391 1.20 -28.43 29.58
N HIS A 392 2.46 -28.78 29.39
CA HIS A 392 3.08 -29.95 30.00
C HIS A 392 4.52 -29.61 30.40
N VAL A 393 4.90 -30.14 31.56
CA VAL A 393 6.02 -29.79 32.43
C VAL A 393 7.25 -30.69 32.15
N PHE A 394 8.43 -30.19 32.53
CA PHE A 394 9.75 -30.85 32.80
C PHE A 394 10.82 -30.86 31.66
N PRO A 395 12.13 -30.94 31.99
CA PRO A 395 12.90 -29.95 32.77
C PRO A 395 14.22 -29.51 32.09
N PHE A 396 14.86 -28.53 32.72
CA PHE A 396 16.17 -27.95 32.44
C PHE A 396 17.33 -28.93 32.21
N SER A 397 18.17 -28.62 31.22
CA SER A 397 19.61 -28.83 31.27
C SER A 397 20.35 -27.79 30.41
N THR A 398 21.27 -27.07 31.04
CA THR A 398 22.22 -26.10 30.47
C THR A 398 23.27 -26.77 29.59
N PRO A 399 23.86 -26.03 28.63
CA PRO A 399 25.31 -26.14 28.48
C PRO A 399 26.04 -24.78 28.28
N THR A 400 27.08 -24.62 29.10
CA THR A 400 28.46 -24.28 28.74
C THR A 400 28.72 -23.19 27.70
N GLN A 401 29.17 -22.03 28.19
CA GLN A 401 29.82 -20.97 27.41
C GLN A 401 31.15 -21.47 26.81
N GLN A 402 31.31 -21.32 25.49
CA GLN A 402 32.61 -21.33 24.82
C GLN A 402 32.98 -19.90 24.42
N VAL A 403 34.11 -19.46 24.95
CA VAL A 403 34.79 -18.20 24.64
C VAL A 403 35.52 -18.36 23.30
N ILE A 404 35.18 -17.52 22.31
CA ILE A 404 35.97 -17.36 21.08
C ILE A 404 36.65 -15.99 21.14
N GLY A 405 37.98 -16.01 21.27
CA GLY A 405 38.83 -14.82 21.26
C GLY A 405 38.99 -14.24 19.86
N ALA A 406 38.73 -12.94 19.71
CA ALA A 406 38.99 -12.17 18.50
C ALA A 406 40.34 -11.45 18.61
N SER A 407 41.22 -11.72 17.65
CA SER A 407 42.55 -11.11 17.50
C SER A 407 42.44 -9.76 16.80
N ILE A 408 42.73 -8.67 17.51
CA ILE A 408 42.78 -7.30 16.98
C ILE A 408 44.24 -6.99 16.60
N LYS A 409 44.49 -6.76 15.31
CA LYS A 409 45.78 -6.27 14.79
C LYS A 409 45.87 -4.75 14.96
N LYS A 410 46.95 -4.29 15.60
CA LYS A 410 47.33 -2.88 15.77
C LYS A 410 47.79 -2.24 14.45
N PRO A 411 47.51 -0.95 14.19
CA PRO A 411 48.16 -0.19 13.13
C PRO A 411 49.49 0.42 13.61
N VAL A 412 50.45 0.47 12.67
CA VAL A 412 51.82 0.98 12.79
C VAL A 412 51.82 2.48 12.55
N THR A 413 52.38 3.24 13.49
CA THR A 413 52.63 4.68 13.42
C THR A 413 54.01 4.92 12.79
N ALA A 414 54.07 5.73 11.72
CA ALA A 414 55.33 6.20 11.14
C ALA A 414 55.53 7.69 11.46
N PRO A 415 56.75 8.14 11.86
CA PRO A 415 57.05 9.54 12.08
C PRO A 415 57.60 10.20 10.81
N VAL A 416 57.13 11.41 10.51
CA VAL A 416 57.67 12.31 9.48
C VAL A 416 58.51 13.39 10.16
N PRO A 417 59.75 13.68 9.72
CA PRO A 417 60.57 14.70 10.33
C PRO A 417 60.33 16.09 9.72
N LEU A 418 60.33 17.09 10.61
CA LEU A 418 60.42 18.52 10.34
C LEU A 418 61.85 18.87 9.89
N CYS A 419 62.00 19.62 8.80
CA CYS A 419 63.18 20.43 8.53
C CYS A 419 62.75 21.78 7.96
N LEU A 420 63.00 22.83 8.74
CA LEU A 420 62.88 24.24 8.39
C LEU A 420 64.22 24.72 7.81
N THR A 421 64.20 25.37 6.64
CA THR A 421 65.19 26.39 6.27
C THR A 421 64.50 27.50 5.47
N PRO A 422 64.82 28.78 5.71
CA PRO A 422 64.29 29.90 4.95
C PRO A 422 65.25 30.31 3.82
N PRO A 423 64.77 30.66 2.61
CA PRO A 423 65.54 31.46 1.68
C PRO A 423 65.14 32.94 1.78
N THR A 424 66.17 33.73 2.04
CA THR A 424 66.24 35.19 2.02
C THR A 424 66.08 35.75 0.59
N ASN A 425 65.61 37.00 0.52
CA ASN A 425 65.68 37.94 -0.61
C ASN A 425 64.65 37.81 -1.76
N LEU A 426 63.56 38.57 -1.64
CA LEU A 426 62.81 39.11 -2.77
C LEU A 426 62.87 40.66 -2.73
N PRO A 427 63.01 41.33 -3.89
CA PRO A 427 63.09 42.79 -3.98
C PRO A 427 61.73 43.46 -3.70
N PRO A 428 61.73 44.74 -3.23
CA PRO A 428 60.51 45.47 -2.94
C PRO A 428 59.69 45.73 -4.23
N PRO A 429 58.35 45.62 -4.16
CA PRO A 429 57.50 45.95 -5.30
C PRO A 429 57.53 47.45 -5.60
N PRO A 430 57.33 47.84 -6.88
CA PRO A 430 57.31 49.24 -7.28
C PRO A 430 56.16 49.99 -6.58
N VAL A 431 56.48 51.16 -6.03
CA VAL A 431 55.53 52.11 -5.44
C VAL A 431 54.60 52.61 -6.54
N LEU A 432 53.44 51.94 -6.70
CA LEU A 432 52.36 52.41 -7.55
C LEU A 432 51.75 53.65 -6.89
N LYS A 433 51.83 54.79 -7.61
CA LYS A 433 51.18 56.05 -7.24
C LYS A 433 49.72 55.77 -6.92
N MET A 434 49.31 56.05 -5.68
CA MET A 434 47.92 55.97 -5.26
C MET A 434 47.10 56.98 -6.08
N ALA A 435 46.37 56.47 -7.07
CA ALA A 435 45.33 57.24 -7.72
C ALA A 435 44.32 57.65 -6.64
N SER A 436 44.05 58.96 -6.54
CA SER A 436 43.01 59.52 -5.70
C SER A 436 41.69 58.81 -5.98
N VAL A 437 41.30 57.88 -5.12
CA VAL A 437 40.05 57.14 -5.22
C VAL A 437 38.92 58.15 -5.07
N ALA A 438 38.14 58.34 -6.14
CA ALA A 438 36.94 59.16 -6.09
C ALA A 438 36.06 58.69 -4.92
N PRO A 439 35.44 59.61 -4.15
CA PRO A 439 34.56 59.22 -3.06
C PRO A 439 33.50 58.24 -3.58
N PRO A 440 33.27 57.12 -2.88
CA PRO A 440 32.32 56.10 -3.34
C PRO A 440 30.96 56.75 -3.53
N ALA A 441 30.32 56.45 -4.67
CA ALA A 441 28.97 56.92 -4.94
C ALA A 441 28.04 56.56 -3.76
N PRO A 442 27.07 57.44 -3.42
CA PRO A 442 26.14 57.17 -2.33
C PRO A 442 25.41 55.85 -2.59
N VAL A 443 25.57 54.90 -1.67
CA VAL A 443 24.91 53.59 -1.75
C VAL A 443 23.40 53.80 -1.64
N ALA A 444 22.65 53.26 -2.59
CA ALA A 444 21.19 53.33 -2.54
C ALA A 444 20.67 52.68 -1.24
N PRO A 445 19.68 53.29 -0.56
CA PRO A 445 19.14 52.73 0.67
C PRO A 445 18.44 51.39 0.39
N ALA A 446 18.53 50.46 1.33
CA ALA A 446 17.84 49.18 1.23
C ALA A 446 16.32 49.36 1.01
N PRO A 447 15.68 48.54 0.15
CA PRO A 447 14.26 48.68 -0.21
C PRO A 447 13.30 48.36 0.94
N LEU A 448 13.79 47.78 2.03
CA LEU A 448 13.00 47.47 3.23
C LEU A 448 13.14 48.58 4.28
N VAL A 449 12.09 48.85 5.04
CA VAL A 449 12.07 49.83 6.16
C VAL A 449 13.05 49.42 7.26
N ASP A 450 13.44 50.37 8.10
CA ASP A 450 14.32 50.10 9.25
C ASP A 450 13.62 49.12 10.22
N GLY A 451 14.36 48.13 10.72
CA GLY A 451 13.83 47.08 11.58
C GLY A 451 14.62 45.77 11.55
N SER A 452 14.20 44.80 12.36
CA SER A 452 14.81 43.47 12.47
C SER A 452 14.05 42.45 11.62
N TYR A 453 14.80 41.64 10.88
CA TYR A 453 14.30 40.67 9.92
C TYR A 453 14.98 39.31 10.09
N LYS A 454 14.27 38.27 9.64
CA LYS A 454 14.76 36.89 9.57
C LYS A 454 14.57 36.37 8.15
N ILE A 455 15.49 35.54 7.69
CA ILE A 455 15.34 34.83 6.41
C ILE A 455 15.18 33.34 6.62
N LEU A 456 14.26 32.74 5.86
CA LEU A 456 14.01 31.30 5.86
C LEU A 456 14.13 30.72 4.44
N PRO A 457 14.62 29.48 4.27
CA PRO A 457 14.63 28.85 2.96
C PRO A 457 13.22 28.72 2.36
N ARG A 458 13.04 29.17 1.12
CA ARG A 458 11.77 29.10 0.38
C ARG A 458 11.29 27.66 0.25
N LYS A 459 12.20 26.71 0.05
CA LYS A 459 11.89 25.26 0.00
C LYS A 459 11.20 24.77 1.28
N PHE A 460 11.65 25.25 2.44
CA PHE A 460 11.01 24.94 3.72
C PHE A 460 9.59 25.52 3.77
N LEU A 461 9.43 26.81 3.44
CA LEU A 461 8.11 27.44 3.43
C LEU A 461 7.15 26.83 2.41
N HIS A 462 7.63 26.38 1.24
CA HIS A 462 6.84 25.62 0.27
C HIS A 462 6.37 24.27 0.83
N SER A 463 7.28 23.51 1.47
CA SER A 463 6.96 22.25 2.14
C SER A 463 5.90 22.46 3.23
N TRP A 464 6.07 23.51 4.04
CA TRP A 464 5.12 23.91 5.07
C TRP A 464 3.75 24.30 4.48
N ARG A 465 3.70 25.17 3.46
CA ARG A 465 2.45 25.55 2.77
C ARG A 465 1.74 24.30 2.20
N HIS A 466 2.49 23.38 1.62
CA HIS A 466 1.96 22.11 1.11
C HIS A 466 1.41 21.22 2.24
N TYR A 467 2.12 21.12 3.36
CA TYR A 467 1.65 20.40 4.55
C TYR A 467 0.30 20.94 5.05
N ILE A 468 0.16 22.27 5.15
CA ILE A 468 -1.10 22.92 5.55
C ILE A 468 -2.22 22.62 4.55
N LYS A 469 -1.94 22.63 3.24
CA LYS A 469 -2.94 22.43 2.17
C LYS A 469 -3.37 20.96 1.99
N ALA A 470 -2.39 20.07 1.81
CA ALA A 470 -2.61 18.70 1.34
C ALA A 470 -2.68 17.67 2.47
N GLY A 471 -2.08 17.94 3.64
CA GLY A 471 -2.10 17.00 4.75
C GLY A 471 -1.23 15.76 4.59
N GLY A 472 -0.05 15.92 4.00
CA GLY A 472 0.94 14.85 3.88
C GLY A 472 1.70 14.57 5.18
N ALA A 473 2.74 13.74 5.07
CA ALA A 473 3.73 13.54 6.14
C ALA A 473 4.18 14.90 6.72
N LYS A 474 4.44 14.92 8.04
CA LYS A 474 4.87 16.11 8.82
C LYS A 474 5.79 16.96 7.95
N ALA A 475 5.52 18.27 7.85
CA ALA A 475 6.24 19.21 6.99
C ALA A 475 7.71 18.83 6.95
N CYS A 476 8.16 18.24 5.84
CA CYS A 476 9.41 17.50 5.83
C CYS A 476 10.52 18.52 6.08
N LEU A 477 11.11 18.43 7.26
CA LEU A 477 12.25 19.22 7.67
C LEU A 477 13.40 18.65 6.87
N SER A 478 13.79 19.34 5.80
CA SER A 478 14.95 18.93 5.02
C SER A 478 16.16 19.15 5.90
N ASP A 479 16.90 18.11 6.30
CA ASP A 479 18.00 18.15 7.29
C ASP A 479 19.23 19.00 6.92
N SER A 480 19.19 19.78 5.84
CA SER A 480 20.36 20.55 5.37
C SER A 480 20.20 22.04 5.69
N PRO A 481 21.03 22.61 6.60
CA PRO A 481 21.08 24.06 6.84
C PRO A 481 21.77 24.74 5.65
N SER A 482 21.00 25.06 4.61
CA SER A 482 21.52 25.61 3.34
C SER A 482 22.07 27.05 3.43
N MET A 483 22.04 27.67 4.62
CA MET A 483 22.38 29.09 4.84
C MET A 483 23.70 29.31 5.57
N LEU A 484 24.33 28.25 6.08
CA LEU A 484 25.61 28.32 6.77
C LEU A 484 26.69 27.71 5.89
N CYS A 485 27.82 28.39 5.79
CA CYS A 485 29.02 27.85 5.18
C CYS A 485 29.51 26.69 6.05
N GLU A 486 29.51 25.46 5.53
CA GLU A 486 29.97 24.29 6.29
C GLU A 486 31.42 24.43 6.76
N ALA A 487 32.28 25.10 5.98
CA ALA A 487 33.69 25.26 6.31
C ALA A 487 33.95 26.30 7.43
N HIS A 488 33.16 27.38 7.47
CA HIS A 488 33.46 28.53 8.34
C HIS A 488 32.39 28.79 9.40
N GLY A 489 31.24 28.12 9.35
CA GLY A 489 30.10 28.37 10.23
C GLY A 489 29.45 29.75 10.08
N HIS A 490 29.85 30.51 9.05
CA HIS A 490 29.35 31.85 8.76
C HIS A 490 28.15 31.83 7.81
N VAL A 491 27.37 32.90 7.82
CA VAL A 491 26.21 33.05 6.94
C VAL A 491 26.67 33.18 5.48
N VAL A 492 26.06 32.41 4.59
CA VAL A 492 26.17 32.61 3.15
C VAL A 492 24.91 33.35 2.69
N VAL A 493 25.06 34.60 2.27
CA VAL A 493 23.95 35.42 1.79
C VAL A 493 23.66 35.07 0.32
N PRO A 494 22.47 34.57 -0.02
CA PRO A 494 22.13 34.26 -1.41
C PRO A 494 22.19 35.51 -2.30
N LYS A 495 22.69 35.34 -3.53
CA LYS A 495 22.88 36.45 -4.48
C LYS A 495 21.60 37.26 -4.71
N HIS A 496 20.46 36.61 -4.93
CA HIS A 496 19.17 37.28 -5.15
C HIS A 496 18.77 38.17 -3.96
N LEU A 497 19.01 37.73 -2.72
CA LEU A 497 18.75 38.53 -1.53
C LEU A 497 19.72 39.71 -1.44
N LYS A 498 21.01 39.49 -1.71
CA LYS A 498 22.02 40.56 -1.73
C LYS A 498 21.65 41.63 -2.76
N ASP A 499 21.31 41.24 -3.99
CA ASP A 499 20.91 42.15 -5.06
C ASP A 499 19.64 42.93 -4.69
N TYR A 500 18.66 42.29 -4.08
CA TYR A 500 17.46 42.96 -3.57
C TYR A 500 17.80 43.99 -2.49
N LEU A 501 18.55 43.58 -1.45
CA LEU A 501 18.89 44.46 -0.32
C LEU A 501 19.77 45.65 -0.72
N MET A 502 20.56 45.53 -1.79
CA MET A 502 21.39 46.61 -2.34
C MET A 502 20.62 47.53 -3.32
N GLY A 503 19.34 47.25 -3.58
CA GLY A 503 18.52 48.02 -4.51
C GLY A 503 18.81 47.73 -5.99
N ASN A 504 19.56 46.66 -6.30
CA ASN A 504 19.83 46.24 -7.68
C ASN A 504 18.60 45.60 -8.35
N THR A 505 17.64 45.12 -7.56
CA THR A 505 16.39 44.52 -8.04
C THR A 505 15.19 45.05 -7.25
N GLU A 506 14.07 45.28 -7.92
CA GLU A 506 12.84 45.76 -7.28
C GLU A 506 12.08 44.65 -6.53
N ASN A 507 12.27 43.39 -6.93
CA ASN A 507 11.58 42.24 -6.37
C ASN A 507 12.61 41.19 -5.92
N LEU A 508 12.40 40.59 -4.74
CA LEU A 508 13.31 39.57 -4.20
C LEU A 508 13.49 38.36 -5.13
N PHE A 509 12.47 38.01 -5.90
CA PHE A 509 12.48 36.90 -6.85
C PHE A 509 12.65 37.34 -8.32
N GLY A 510 13.03 38.59 -8.57
CA GLY A 510 13.15 39.13 -9.92
C GLY A 510 11.81 39.30 -10.63
N GLU A 511 11.84 39.34 -11.97
CA GLU A 511 10.65 39.52 -12.80
C GLU A 511 9.70 38.30 -12.77
N ARG A 512 8.40 38.54 -13.00
CA ARG A 512 7.38 37.48 -13.04
C ARG A 512 7.78 36.40 -14.06
N GLY A 513 8.03 35.18 -13.58
CA GLY A 513 8.47 34.05 -14.41
C GLY A 513 9.90 33.57 -14.10
N ALA A 514 10.74 34.43 -13.52
CA ALA A 514 12.09 34.06 -13.08
C ALA A 514 12.08 33.17 -11.80
N GLU A 515 10.97 33.12 -11.07
CA GLU A 515 10.85 32.35 -9.83
C GLU A 515 11.20 30.86 -9.99
N ALA A 516 10.67 30.23 -11.04
CA ALA A 516 10.93 28.81 -11.32
C ALA A 516 12.36 28.57 -11.82
N GLN A 517 13.01 29.62 -12.32
CA GLN A 517 14.42 29.58 -12.70
C GLN A 517 15.30 29.73 -11.46
N LEU A 518 14.97 30.66 -10.55
CA LEU A 518 15.67 30.84 -9.27
C LEU A 518 15.64 29.57 -8.42
N ASP A 519 14.49 28.91 -8.30
CA ASP A 519 14.37 27.65 -7.55
C ASP A 519 15.17 26.48 -8.20
N ARG A 520 15.51 26.59 -9.49
CA ARG A 520 16.31 25.59 -10.23
C ARG A 520 17.81 25.90 -10.22
N GLU A 521 18.17 27.18 -10.27
CA GLU A 521 19.56 27.63 -10.44
C GLU A 521 20.26 27.90 -9.11
N ASN A 522 19.50 28.25 -8.06
CA ASN A 522 20.07 28.52 -6.75
C ASN A 522 19.72 27.40 -5.78
N ASP A 523 20.76 26.78 -5.21
CA ASP A 523 20.60 25.79 -4.15
C ASP A 523 19.95 26.38 -2.89
N CYS A 524 19.93 27.70 -2.76
CA CYS A 524 19.36 28.41 -1.62
C CYS A 524 18.57 29.66 -2.03
N VAL A 525 17.26 29.51 -2.23
CA VAL A 525 16.30 30.62 -2.33
C VAL A 525 15.69 30.89 -0.97
N VAL A 526 15.57 32.17 -0.57
CA VAL A 526 15.06 32.56 0.76
C VAL A 526 13.88 33.52 0.68
N GLU A 527 13.07 33.53 1.73
CA GLU A 527 12.04 34.53 1.99
C GLU A 527 12.40 35.33 3.24
N VAL A 528 12.10 36.63 3.21
CA VAL A 528 12.29 37.56 4.33
C VAL A 528 11.00 37.60 5.16
N LEU A 529 11.14 37.48 6.47
CA LEU A 529 10.11 37.64 7.49
C LEU A 529 10.48 38.81 8.40
N THR A 530 9.49 39.56 8.87
CA THR A 530 9.73 40.47 10.02
C THR A 530 9.99 39.66 11.29
N GLU A 531 10.64 40.25 12.30
CA GLU A 531 10.84 39.59 13.60
C GLU A 531 9.51 39.06 14.17
N ARG A 532 8.45 39.87 14.13
CA ARG A 532 7.11 39.51 14.64
C ARG A 532 6.50 38.32 13.90
N GLU A 533 6.65 38.28 12.58
CA GLU A 533 6.16 37.15 11.78
C GLU A 533 6.94 35.87 12.10
N TYR A 534 8.26 35.98 12.27
CA TYR A 534 9.11 34.85 12.63
C TYR A 534 8.80 34.31 14.03
N GLU A 535 8.60 35.18 15.02
CA GLU A 535 8.18 34.80 16.37
C GLU A 535 6.82 34.09 16.36
N ALA A 536 5.82 34.70 15.71
CA ALA A 536 4.49 34.10 15.57
C ALA A 536 4.51 32.75 14.84
N PHE A 537 5.40 32.60 13.86
CA PHE A 537 5.64 31.34 13.18
C PHE A 537 6.27 30.30 14.13
N CYS A 538 7.32 30.66 14.86
CA CYS A 538 7.98 29.78 15.84
C CYS A 538 7.05 29.36 16.98
N ASP A 539 6.13 30.22 17.41
CA ASP A 539 5.16 29.88 18.47
C ASP A 539 4.18 28.78 18.03
N LYS A 540 3.88 28.69 16.73
CA LYS A 540 3.08 27.60 16.17
C LYS A 540 3.91 26.39 15.75
N PHE A 541 5.19 26.59 15.50
CA PHE A 541 6.13 25.57 15.04
C PHE A 541 7.43 25.67 15.86
N PRO A 542 7.43 25.21 17.13
CA PRO A 542 8.59 25.34 18.01
C PRO A 542 9.81 24.57 17.51
N GLU A 543 9.62 23.54 16.68
CA GLU A 543 10.72 22.87 15.97
C GLU A 543 11.50 23.83 15.07
N THR A 544 10.87 24.86 14.51
CA THR A 544 11.55 25.91 13.74
C THR A 544 12.51 26.72 14.61
N ARG A 545 12.24 26.88 15.92
CA ARG A 545 13.18 27.54 16.84
C ARG A 545 14.40 26.66 17.15
N ARG A 546 14.22 25.34 17.21
CA ARG A 546 15.32 24.37 17.41
C ARG A 546 16.22 24.23 16.19
N MET A 547 15.76 24.72 15.04
CA MET A 547 16.50 24.78 13.78
C MET A 547 17.43 25.99 13.74
N VAL A 548 18.40 26.01 14.67
CA VAL A 548 19.35 27.13 14.90
C VAL A 548 20.16 27.50 13.64
N GLY A 549 20.16 26.67 12.58
CA GLY A 549 20.82 26.96 11.30
C GLY A 549 19.94 27.41 10.13
N TYR A 550 18.61 27.54 10.29
CA TYR A 550 17.70 27.84 9.17
C TYR A 550 17.27 29.29 9.11
N ALA A 551 17.27 29.99 10.25
CA ALA A 551 16.90 31.39 10.32
C ALA A 551 18.13 32.25 10.55
N VAL A 552 18.44 33.11 9.58
CA VAL A 552 19.50 34.11 9.73
C VAL A 552 18.86 35.47 9.97
N GLY A 553 19.34 36.17 10.99
CA GLY A 553 18.87 37.52 11.32
C GLY A 553 19.70 38.61 10.65
N PHE A 554 19.04 39.69 10.26
CA PHE A 554 19.68 40.96 9.89
C PHE A 554 18.80 42.13 10.33
N GLU A 555 19.41 43.30 10.48
CA GLU A 555 18.76 44.54 10.86
C GLU A 555 19.01 45.60 9.79
N ILE A 556 18.05 46.48 9.57
CA ILE A 556 18.22 47.64 8.70
C ILE A 556 18.19 48.90 9.56
N ARG A 557 19.26 49.69 9.50
CA ARG A 557 19.43 50.96 10.22
C ARG A 557 19.90 52.05 9.28
N GLY A 558 19.11 53.11 9.12
CA GLY A 558 19.42 54.21 8.22
C GLY A 558 19.67 53.76 6.78
N GLY A 559 18.92 52.75 6.32
CA GLY A 559 19.07 52.15 4.99
C GLY A 559 20.26 51.20 4.81
N ARG A 560 21.09 50.96 5.85
CA ARG A 560 22.20 49.99 5.83
C ARG A 560 21.80 48.67 6.45
N VAL A 561 22.32 47.57 5.91
CA VAL A 561 22.05 46.20 6.37
C VAL A 561 23.16 45.75 7.33
N GLU A 562 22.78 45.37 8.54
CA GLU A 562 23.64 44.81 9.59
C GLU A 562 23.26 43.36 9.84
N TRP A 563 24.15 42.40 9.61
CA TRP A 563 23.86 40.98 9.81
C TRP A 563 24.11 40.58 11.27
N ALA A 564 23.22 39.77 11.85
CA ALA A 564 23.32 39.32 13.25
C ALA A 564 24.49 38.33 13.48
N GLY A 565 25.17 37.90 12.43
CA GLY A 565 26.38 37.09 12.48
C GLY A 565 27.33 37.44 11.34
N GLY A 566 28.58 36.96 11.42
CA GLY A 566 29.56 37.16 10.36
C GLY A 566 29.09 36.58 9.02
N ILE A 567 29.17 37.39 7.95
CA ILE A 567 29.00 36.92 6.58
C ILE A 567 30.30 36.23 6.16
N CYS A 568 30.17 35.10 5.46
CA CYS A 568 31.32 34.38 4.93
C CYS A 568 31.97 35.14 3.76
N GLY A 569 32.97 35.97 4.03
CA GLY A 569 33.71 36.71 2.99
C GLY A 569 34.43 35.81 1.96
N ASN A 570 34.93 34.66 2.41
CA ASN A 570 35.65 33.71 1.54
C ASN A 570 34.74 32.91 0.59
N CYS A 571 33.42 32.97 0.79
CA CYS A 571 32.43 32.25 -0.03
C CYS A 571 31.48 33.20 -0.76
N GLU A 572 31.80 34.51 -0.81
CA GLU A 572 31.06 35.47 -1.61
C GLU A 572 31.11 35.07 -3.09
N GLY A 573 29.97 34.69 -3.65
CA GLY A 573 29.83 34.28 -5.05
C GLY A 573 29.03 33.00 -5.26
N GLY A 574 28.82 32.19 -4.21
CA GLY A 574 27.98 30.99 -4.32
C GLY A 574 28.53 29.90 -5.26
N GLU A 575 29.75 30.02 -5.76
CA GLU A 575 30.32 29.07 -6.73
C GLU A 575 30.83 27.76 -6.11
N PHE A 576 30.76 27.61 -4.79
CA PHE A 576 31.23 26.40 -4.09
C PHE A 576 30.37 25.13 -4.29
N GLY A 577 29.35 25.17 -5.13
CA GLY A 577 28.54 23.99 -5.47
C GLY A 577 29.08 23.13 -6.63
N LYS A 578 30.01 23.64 -7.46
CA LYS A 578 30.35 22.95 -8.73
C LYS A 578 31.69 22.23 -8.77
N THR A 579 32.65 22.53 -7.89
CA THR A 579 34.02 22.01 -8.02
C THR A 579 34.41 20.84 -7.11
N GLU A 580 33.63 20.43 -6.10
CA GLU A 580 34.02 19.31 -5.20
C GLU A 580 32.91 18.28 -4.88
N GLY A 581 32.25 17.73 -5.90
CA GLY A 581 31.22 16.69 -5.76
C GLY A 581 31.65 15.33 -5.17
N ARG A 582 32.85 15.19 -4.57
CA ARG A 582 33.35 13.91 -4.03
C ARG A 582 33.55 13.85 -2.52
N VAL A 583 33.82 14.95 -1.84
CA VAL A 583 34.16 14.91 -0.39
C VAL A 583 32.90 15.04 0.47
N GLY A 584 31.97 15.93 0.11
CA GLY A 584 30.71 16.13 0.86
C GLY A 584 29.75 14.92 0.86
N ASN A 585 29.76 14.09 -0.20
CA ASN A 585 28.87 12.93 -0.28
C ASN A 585 29.24 11.81 0.71
N ARG A 586 30.52 11.65 1.10
CA ARG A 586 30.92 10.61 2.08
C ARG A 586 30.52 10.96 3.51
N LEU A 587 30.65 12.23 3.91
CA LEU A 587 30.21 12.68 5.24
C LEU A 587 28.68 12.64 5.36
N ARG A 588 27.96 13.02 4.28
CA ARG A 588 26.50 12.96 4.22
C ARG A 588 25.96 11.53 4.40
N GLU A 589 26.55 10.54 3.72
CA GLU A 589 26.13 9.14 3.83
C GLU A 589 26.46 8.53 5.21
N SER A 590 27.52 9.02 5.86
CA SER A 590 27.96 8.60 7.20
C SER A 590 27.02 9.08 8.31
N MET A 591 26.57 10.34 8.25
CA MET A 591 25.68 10.92 9.27
C MET A 591 24.24 10.41 9.17
N SER A 592 23.74 10.16 7.96
CA SER A 592 22.41 9.54 7.78
C SER A 592 22.33 8.12 8.34
N ARG A 593 23.45 7.37 8.46
CA ARG A 593 23.46 6.05 9.10
C ARG A 593 23.44 6.12 10.64
N ILE A 594 23.81 7.25 11.23
CA ILE A 594 23.83 7.43 12.70
C ILE A 594 22.42 7.80 13.19
N SER A 595 21.71 8.67 12.46
CA SER A 595 20.36 9.13 12.82
C SER A 595 19.31 8.00 12.86
N TYR A 596 19.35 7.06 11.89
CA TYR A 596 18.42 5.91 11.88
C TYR A 596 18.63 4.91 13.04
N ARG A 597 19.77 4.96 13.74
CA ARG A 597 20.08 4.01 14.82
C ARG A 597 19.58 4.45 16.18
N GLU A 598 19.25 5.73 16.37
CA GLU A 598 18.72 6.26 17.62
C GLU A 598 17.18 6.16 17.70
N GLU A 599 16.47 6.17 16.56
CA GLU A 599 15.00 5.98 16.55
C GLU A 599 14.56 4.52 16.79
N GLU A 600 15.41 3.52 16.58
CA GLU A 600 15.10 2.11 16.90
C GLU A 600 15.22 1.77 18.40
N VAL A 601 15.74 2.67 19.25
CA VAL A 601 15.94 2.41 20.68
C VAL A 601 14.79 2.95 21.56
N VAL A 602 13.81 3.65 20.99
CA VAL A 602 12.71 4.30 21.74
C VAL A 602 11.32 3.84 21.28
N MET A 603 11.19 2.67 20.64
CA MET A 603 9.89 2.04 20.32
C MET A 603 9.72 0.69 20.98
#